data_AF-A0A0C5VP51-F1
#
_entry.id   AF-A0A0C5VP51-F1
#
_cell.length_a   1.000
_cell.length_b   1.000
_cell.length_c   1.000
_cell.angle_alpha   90.00
_cell.angle_beta   90.00
_cell.angle_gamma   90.00
#
_symmetry.space_group_name_H-M   'P 1'
#
loop_
_entity.id
_entity.type
_entity.pdbx_description
1 polymer ?
#
loop_
_entity_poly.entity_id
_entity_poly.type
_entity_poly.pdbx_seq_one_letter_code
_entity_poly.pdbx_strand_id
1 'polypeptide(L)'
;MRRFLKTSFFLILIVMGLLFALGLWVSDARAVVQSKPALNFSDLKRMQALWEKYQPGHLKTGSRYVLDLTERESNLALALLLAQYGVDENLNIRVESTVAGVVTHLSYPLFSSTFRYLNLDVVWQVIPGEFPSVTSISLSNLSLPDAVIRYVNRRIRDRVPESVQDQWQKVRLSIVPTSQGVSIGLTWFPLLSEQLVTFDTTQEQMKASKFLKVIHQVNTRFEDRSEIAEWLAAVIDAARPGSEDLKVFLTVIAQYVAGNSVNSLFDLKSQDPAAIRFYLSGHRDLARHFVFSALLAAQTTADSAKQVGLFKELSDSDNKDSGYSGIDLLANQAGISFYLLLVKAIESDQLELFVENLKNRPVMLDRDALRALDSEPREFWSQSRIDELLASIPFFR
;
A
#
# COMPACT_ATOMS: atom_id res chain seq x y z
N MET A 1 24.44 -40.24 -43.00
CA MET A 1 23.31 -39.37 -42.60
C MET A 1 22.42 -39.98 -41.51
N ARG A 2 21.84 -41.18 -41.69
CA ARG A 2 20.85 -41.78 -40.74
C ARG A 2 21.40 -42.12 -39.34
N ARG A 3 22.70 -42.43 -39.20
CA ARG A 3 23.36 -42.66 -37.89
C ARG A 3 23.62 -41.36 -37.12
N PHE A 4 24.08 -40.31 -37.82
CA PHE A 4 24.31 -38.97 -37.25
C PHE A 4 23.01 -38.33 -36.73
N LEU A 5 21.91 -38.50 -37.47
CA LEU A 5 20.60 -37.99 -37.05
C LEU A 5 20.08 -38.68 -35.78
N LYS A 6 20.35 -39.98 -35.62
CA LYS A 6 19.99 -40.74 -34.41
C LYS A 6 20.82 -40.35 -33.19
N THR A 7 22.12 -40.12 -33.36
CA THR A 7 23.01 -39.69 -32.26
C THR A 7 22.69 -38.26 -31.80
N SER A 8 22.42 -37.32 -32.72
CA SER A 8 21.97 -35.97 -32.34
C SER A 8 20.62 -35.99 -31.62
N PHE A 9 19.66 -36.80 -32.09
CA PHE A 9 18.37 -36.94 -31.43
C PHE A 9 18.51 -37.46 -29.99
N PHE A 10 19.38 -38.47 -29.78
CA PHE A 10 19.61 -39.03 -28.45
C PHE A 10 20.35 -38.05 -27.52
N LEU A 11 21.30 -37.28 -28.05
CA LEU A 11 21.99 -36.23 -27.29
C LEU A 11 21.01 -35.13 -26.85
N ILE A 12 20.12 -34.69 -27.74
CA ILE A 12 19.09 -33.70 -27.42
C ILE A 12 18.16 -34.24 -26.33
N LEU A 13 17.74 -35.51 -26.43
CA LEU A 13 16.89 -36.13 -25.42
C LEU A 13 17.58 -36.20 -24.04
N ILE A 14 18.88 -36.53 -24.01
CA ILE A 14 19.68 -36.55 -22.78
C ILE A 14 19.80 -35.15 -22.19
N VAL A 15 20.13 -34.15 -23.00
CA VAL A 15 20.22 -32.75 -22.54
C VAL A 15 18.88 -32.27 -22.00
N MET A 16 17.78 -32.58 -22.68
CA MET A 16 16.43 -32.22 -22.25
C MET A 16 16.04 -32.95 -20.95
N GLY A 17 16.40 -34.23 -20.83
CA GLY A 17 16.20 -35.00 -19.60
C GLY A 17 17.02 -34.49 -18.42
N LEU A 18 18.26 -34.07 -18.65
CA LEU A 18 19.12 -33.45 -17.65
C LEU A 18 18.61 -32.08 -17.21
N LEU A 19 18.16 -31.24 -18.16
CA LEU A 19 17.53 -29.96 -17.85
C LEU A 19 16.22 -30.13 -17.07
N PHE A 20 15.43 -31.15 -17.42
CA PHE A 20 14.21 -31.49 -16.68
C PHE A 20 14.52 -31.97 -15.25
N ALA A 21 15.51 -32.87 -15.09
CA ALA A 21 15.96 -33.32 -13.78
C ALA A 21 16.53 -32.17 -12.93
N LEU A 22 17.29 -31.26 -13.54
CA LEU A 22 17.80 -30.05 -12.89
C LEU A 22 16.64 -29.15 -12.45
N GLY A 23 15.63 -28.95 -13.29
CA GLY A 23 14.42 -28.21 -12.94
C GLY A 23 13.69 -28.83 -11.75
N LEU A 24 13.56 -30.16 -11.69
CA LEU A 24 12.95 -30.87 -10.55
C LEU A 24 13.80 -30.83 -9.27
N TRP A 25 15.12 -30.71 -9.40
CA TRP A 25 16.04 -30.67 -8.26
C TRP A 25 16.08 -29.28 -7.61
N VAL A 26 15.97 -28.23 -8.42
CA VAL A 26 16.00 -26.84 -7.97
C VAL A 26 14.63 -26.34 -7.50
N SER A 27 13.56 -27.11 -7.76
CA SER A 27 12.18 -26.75 -7.39
C SER A 27 11.58 -27.65 -6.32
N ASP A 28 10.87 -27.03 -5.39
CA ASP A 28 10.21 -27.70 -4.27
C ASP A 28 8.73 -27.97 -4.55
N ALA A 29 8.17 -28.96 -3.87
CA ALA A 29 6.75 -29.33 -3.98
C ALA A 29 5.82 -28.39 -3.18
N ARG A 30 6.38 -27.49 -2.35
CA ARG A 30 5.61 -26.55 -1.51
C ARG A 30 6.28 -25.19 -1.53
N ALA A 31 5.47 -24.14 -1.54
CA ALA A 31 5.94 -22.78 -1.36
C ALA A 31 6.35 -22.57 0.11
N VAL A 32 7.51 -21.94 0.32
CA VAL A 32 7.90 -21.42 1.65
C VAL A 32 6.98 -20.26 2.03
N VAL A 33 6.63 -19.40 1.08
CA VAL A 33 5.65 -18.32 1.26
C VAL A 33 4.37 -18.69 0.51
N GLN A 34 3.34 -19.08 1.27
CA GLN A 34 2.07 -19.54 0.71
C GLN A 34 1.28 -18.44 0.00
N SER A 35 1.28 -17.23 0.56
CA SER A 35 0.59 -16.06 0.01
C SER A 35 1.19 -14.76 0.55
N LYS A 36 0.96 -13.66 -0.17
CA LYS A 36 1.26 -12.31 0.30
C LYS A 36 0.46 -12.00 1.59
N PRO A 37 0.99 -11.18 2.49
CA PRO A 37 0.24 -10.74 3.67
C PRO A 37 -1.00 -9.97 3.21
N ALA A 38 -2.16 -10.40 3.68
CA ALA A 38 -3.39 -9.65 3.49
C ALA A 38 -3.40 -8.44 4.43
N LEU A 39 -3.71 -7.24 3.94
CA LEU A 39 -3.95 -6.03 4.71
C LEU A 39 -5.18 -6.25 5.60
N ASN A 40 -5.16 -5.71 6.83
CA ASN A 40 -6.33 -5.68 7.72
C ASN A 40 -6.69 -4.32 8.32
N PHE A 41 -7.91 -4.15 8.86
CA PHE A 41 -8.35 -2.85 9.39
C PHE A 41 -7.56 -2.44 10.63
N SER A 42 -7.20 -3.43 11.45
CA SER A 42 -6.23 -3.23 12.53
C SER A 42 -4.91 -2.65 12.02
N ASP A 43 -4.47 -3.07 10.83
CA ASP A 43 -3.25 -2.56 10.19
C ASP A 43 -3.47 -1.14 9.67
N LEU A 44 -4.65 -0.81 9.12
CA LEU A 44 -4.97 0.56 8.69
C LEU A 44 -5.02 1.54 9.85
N LYS A 45 -5.71 1.18 10.94
CA LYS A 45 -5.78 2.00 12.16
C LYS A 45 -4.41 2.20 12.77
N ARG A 46 -3.57 1.15 12.76
CA ARG A 46 -2.20 1.23 13.24
C ARG A 46 -1.31 2.07 12.33
N MET A 47 -1.42 1.93 11.00
CA MET A 47 -0.72 2.78 10.03
C MET A 47 -1.15 4.24 10.16
N GLN A 48 -2.44 4.51 10.40
CA GLN A 48 -2.94 5.85 10.69
C GLN A 48 -2.37 6.38 12.01
N ALA A 49 -2.34 5.58 13.08
CA ALA A 49 -1.75 5.97 14.35
C ALA A 49 -0.23 6.24 14.23
N LEU A 50 0.48 5.44 13.44
CA LEU A 50 1.88 5.69 13.10
C LEU A 50 2.03 6.97 12.30
N TRP A 51 1.18 7.22 11.31
CA TRP A 51 1.19 8.45 10.52
C TRP A 51 0.95 9.67 11.39
N GLU A 52 -0.07 9.65 12.26
CA GLU A 52 -0.37 10.73 13.20
C GLU A 52 0.78 10.97 14.19
N LYS A 53 1.41 9.91 14.67
CA LYS A 53 2.55 9.98 15.60
C LYS A 53 3.83 10.48 14.93
N TYR A 54 4.09 10.08 13.70
CA TYR A 54 5.32 10.39 12.95
C TYR A 54 5.07 11.38 11.81
N GLN A 55 4.04 12.22 11.94
CA GLN A 55 3.70 13.26 10.96
C GLN A 55 4.90 14.19 10.74
N PRO A 56 5.38 14.39 9.49
CA PRO A 56 6.57 15.19 9.20
C PRO A 56 6.57 16.59 9.84
N GLY A 57 5.40 17.23 9.95
CA GLY A 57 5.25 18.55 10.57
C GLY A 57 5.40 18.58 12.10
N HIS A 58 5.31 17.44 12.79
CA HIS A 58 5.47 17.32 14.24
C HIS A 58 6.86 16.79 14.65
N LEU A 59 7.69 16.39 13.69
CA LEU A 59 9.02 15.85 13.95
C LEU A 59 10.02 16.99 14.17
N LYS A 60 10.76 16.91 15.29
CA LYS A 60 11.84 17.84 15.63
C LYS A 60 13.11 17.45 14.88
N THR A 61 13.64 18.40 14.13
CA THR A 61 14.93 18.27 13.43
C THR A 61 16.04 17.81 14.37
N GLY A 62 16.83 16.84 13.92
CA GLY A 62 17.95 16.26 14.66
C GLY A 62 17.56 15.26 15.76
N SER A 63 16.26 15.05 16.00
CA SER A 63 15.78 14.05 16.95
C SER A 63 15.78 12.65 16.33
N ARG A 64 16.13 11.64 17.13
CA ARG A 64 16.05 10.24 16.73
C ARG A 64 14.65 9.71 16.99
N TYR A 65 14.03 9.19 15.95
CA TYR A 65 12.74 8.52 15.99
C TYR A 65 12.97 7.03 15.77
N VAL A 66 12.34 6.22 16.60
CA VAL A 66 12.33 4.76 16.43
C VAL A 66 10.93 4.37 16.01
N LEU A 67 10.84 3.76 14.84
CA LEU A 67 9.64 3.16 14.29
C LEU A 67 9.74 1.65 14.51
N ASP A 68 9.02 1.16 15.51
CA ASP A 68 8.94 -0.27 15.78
C ASP A 68 7.84 -0.85 14.91
N LEU A 69 8.25 -1.63 13.90
CA LEU A 69 7.37 -2.38 13.03
C LEU A 69 7.39 -3.84 13.46
N THR A 70 6.21 -4.39 13.67
CA THR A 70 6.02 -5.83 13.76
C THR A 70 6.44 -6.52 12.46
N GLU A 71 6.69 -7.82 12.54
CA GLU A 71 6.94 -8.64 11.36
C GLU A 71 5.80 -8.50 10.32
N ARG A 72 4.56 -8.45 10.81
CA ARG A 72 3.37 -8.26 9.97
C ARG A 72 3.38 -6.91 9.24
N GLU A 73 3.60 -5.81 9.96
CA GLU A 73 3.66 -4.46 9.36
C GLU A 73 4.80 -4.33 8.34
N SER A 74 5.97 -4.92 8.64
CA SER A 74 7.11 -4.94 7.71
C SER A 74 6.76 -5.66 6.41
N ASN A 75 6.08 -6.80 6.53
CA ASN A 75 5.62 -7.60 5.40
C ASN A 75 4.55 -6.87 4.57
N LEU A 76 3.62 -6.16 5.20
CA LEU A 76 2.60 -5.36 4.52
C LEU A 76 3.20 -4.17 3.77
N ALA A 77 4.11 -3.43 4.41
CA ALA A 77 4.81 -2.33 3.78
C ALA A 77 5.57 -2.81 2.53
N LEU A 78 6.23 -3.96 2.62
CA LEU A 78 6.88 -4.58 1.48
C LEU A 78 5.87 -4.98 0.38
N ALA A 79 4.75 -5.59 0.73
CA ALA A 79 3.73 -5.98 -0.24
C ALA A 79 3.17 -4.77 -1.01
N LEU A 80 2.91 -3.65 -0.30
CA LEU A 80 2.47 -2.39 -0.90
C LEU A 80 3.53 -1.78 -1.82
N LEU A 81 4.80 -1.77 -1.40
CA LEU A 81 5.90 -1.28 -2.23
C LEU A 81 6.06 -2.12 -3.51
N LEU A 82 6.03 -3.45 -3.41
CA LEU A 82 6.17 -4.34 -4.56
C LEU A 82 5.03 -4.17 -5.58
N ALA A 83 3.81 -3.90 -5.10
CA ALA A 83 2.66 -3.60 -5.96
C ALA A 83 2.87 -2.31 -6.78
N GLN A 84 3.62 -1.33 -6.26
CA GLN A 84 3.95 -0.09 -6.99
C GLN A 84 4.99 -0.31 -8.10
N TYR A 85 5.93 -1.25 -7.92
CA TYR A 85 7.00 -1.54 -8.87
C TYR A 85 6.64 -2.58 -9.94
N GLY A 86 5.37 -3.02 -10.02
CA GLY A 86 4.90 -3.95 -11.05
C GLY A 86 5.54 -5.33 -10.98
N VAL A 87 5.91 -5.77 -9.77
CA VAL A 87 6.48 -7.11 -9.56
C VAL A 87 5.42 -8.18 -9.85
N ASP A 88 5.82 -9.26 -10.53
CA ASP A 88 4.93 -10.37 -10.92
C ASP A 88 4.02 -10.79 -9.76
N GLU A 89 2.72 -10.84 -10.02
CA GLU A 89 1.72 -11.14 -9.00
C GLU A 89 1.91 -12.50 -8.35
N ASN A 90 2.49 -13.44 -9.09
CA ASN A 90 2.74 -14.81 -8.65
C ASN A 90 3.93 -14.94 -7.70
N LEU A 91 4.75 -13.90 -7.56
CA LEU A 91 5.85 -13.89 -6.61
C LEU A 91 5.34 -13.61 -5.20
N ASN A 92 5.42 -14.62 -4.34
CA ASN A 92 5.14 -14.47 -2.92
C ASN A 92 6.43 -14.09 -2.19
N ILE A 93 6.37 -13.04 -1.36
CA ILE A 93 7.54 -12.54 -0.63
C ILE A 93 7.16 -12.34 0.84
N ARG A 94 8.06 -12.75 1.73
CA ARG A 94 7.97 -12.53 3.18
C ARG A 94 9.35 -12.14 3.71
N VAL A 95 9.37 -11.18 4.62
CA VAL A 95 10.54 -10.76 5.38
C VAL A 95 10.38 -11.22 6.82
N GLU A 96 11.45 -11.80 7.34
CA GLU A 96 11.57 -12.25 8.71
C GLU A 96 12.79 -11.59 9.35
N SER A 97 12.63 -11.16 10.60
CA SER A 97 13.73 -10.62 11.38
C SER A 97 14.31 -11.69 12.28
N THR A 98 15.62 -11.91 12.17
CA THR A 98 16.34 -12.89 12.97
C THR A 98 17.46 -12.20 13.74
N VAL A 99 17.99 -12.88 14.76
CA VAL A 99 19.13 -12.37 15.54
C VAL A 99 20.38 -12.13 14.66
N ALA A 100 20.49 -12.86 13.54
CA ALA A 100 21.61 -12.77 12.62
C ALA A 100 21.43 -11.72 11.51
N GLY A 101 20.25 -11.11 11.38
CA GLY A 101 19.93 -10.18 10.31
C GLY A 101 18.50 -10.31 9.80
N VAL A 102 18.24 -9.77 8.63
CA VAL A 102 16.92 -9.81 7.98
C VAL A 102 16.95 -10.89 6.91
N VAL A 103 15.97 -11.80 6.92
CA VAL A 103 15.84 -12.85 5.90
C VAL A 103 14.65 -12.53 5.01
N THR A 104 14.82 -12.59 3.70
CA THR A 104 13.74 -12.48 2.73
C THR A 104 13.51 -13.84 2.09
N HIS A 105 12.30 -14.36 2.28
CA HIS A 105 11.81 -15.58 1.66
C HIS A 105 11.01 -15.21 0.42
N LEU A 106 11.34 -15.85 -0.71
CA LEU A 106 10.65 -15.69 -1.97
C LEU A 106 10.16 -17.05 -2.47
N SER A 107 8.93 -17.11 -2.96
CA SER A 107 8.37 -18.30 -3.59
C SER A 107 7.72 -17.94 -4.92
N TYR A 108 8.20 -18.54 -6.00
CA TYR A 108 7.68 -18.34 -7.36
C TYR A 108 7.14 -19.65 -7.94
N PRO A 109 5.86 -19.73 -8.37
CA PRO A 109 5.32 -20.91 -9.02
C PRO A 109 5.87 -21.03 -10.45
N LEU A 110 6.50 -22.16 -10.77
CA LEU A 110 7.15 -22.35 -12.08
C LEU A 110 6.15 -22.64 -13.22
N PHE A 111 5.04 -23.30 -12.90
CA PHE A 111 4.00 -23.67 -13.86
C PHE A 111 2.62 -23.55 -13.22
N SER A 112 1.66 -22.96 -13.93
CA SER A 112 0.29 -22.74 -13.43
C SER A 112 -0.46 -24.04 -13.07
N SER A 113 -0.04 -25.19 -13.61
CA SER A 113 -0.69 -26.51 -13.40
C SER A 113 0.12 -27.46 -12.50
N THR A 114 1.36 -27.13 -12.16
CA THR A 114 2.25 -28.01 -11.37
C THR A 114 2.54 -27.35 -10.04
N PHE A 115 2.32 -28.04 -8.92
CA PHE A 115 2.63 -27.57 -7.55
C PHE A 115 4.15 -27.49 -7.28
N ARG A 116 4.92 -26.86 -8.18
CA ARG A 116 6.37 -26.74 -8.11
C ARG A 116 6.75 -25.28 -7.94
N TYR A 117 7.54 -25.00 -6.93
CA TYR A 117 7.93 -23.66 -6.52
C TYR A 117 9.43 -23.51 -6.57
N LEU A 118 9.88 -22.35 -7.05
CA LEU A 118 11.24 -21.89 -6.85
C LEU A 118 11.26 -21.10 -5.54
N ASN A 119 11.86 -21.69 -4.50
CA ASN A 119 12.03 -21.04 -3.22
C ASN A 119 13.40 -20.40 -3.16
N LEU A 120 13.48 -19.13 -2.77
CA LEU A 120 14.74 -18.40 -2.68
C LEU A 120 14.78 -17.64 -1.36
N ASP A 121 15.82 -17.92 -0.57
CA ASP A 121 16.08 -17.25 0.70
C ASP A 121 17.28 -16.31 0.52
N VAL A 122 17.09 -15.05 0.88
CA VAL A 122 18.13 -14.02 0.86
C VAL A 122 18.38 -13.57 2.29
N VAL A 123 19.60 -13.75 2.76
CA VAL A 123 20.02 -13.25 4.07
C VAL A 123 20.71 -11.91 3.89
N TRP A 124 20.15 -10.90 4.54
CA TRP A 124 20.64 -9.53 4.53
C TRP A 124 21.37 -9.22 5.83
N GLN A 125 22.58 -8.73 5.69
CA GLN A 125 23.30 -8.09 6.76
C GLN A 125 22.97 -6.60 6.76
N VAL A 126 22.45 -6.14 7.90
CA VAL A 126 22.15 -4.73 8.10
C VAL A 126 23.00 -4.22 9.25
N ILE A 127 23.99 -3.40 8.90
CA ILE A 127 24.88 -2.73 9.85
C ILE A 127 24.44 -1.26 9.93
N PRO A 128 24.23 -0.71 11.14
CA PRO A 128 23.82 0.69 11.29
C PRO A 128 24.77 1.65 10.57
N GLY A 129 24.22 2.48 9.66
CA GLY A 129 25.00 3.46 8.90
C GLY A 129 25.67 2.90 7.63
N GLU A 130 25.51 1.62 7.33
CA GLU A 130 25.95 1.01 6.08
C GLU A 130 24.74 0.60 5.21
N PHE A 131 24.95 0.62 3.89
CA PHE A 131 23.93 0.14 2.96
C PHE A 131 23.77 -1.39 3.10
N PRO A 132 22.54 -1.93 3.20
CA PRO A 132 22.31 -3.35 3.38
C PRO A 132 22.99 -4.18 2.29
N SER A 133 23.57 -5.30 2.69
CA SER A 133 24.23 -6.21 1.75
C SER A 133 23.74 -7.64 1.94
N VAL A 134 23.70 -8.38 0.83
CA VAL A 134 23.34 -9.78 0.82
C VAL A 134 24.55 -10.60 1.26
N THR A 135 24.39 -11.40 2.30
CA THR A 135 25.44 -12.28 2.83
C THR A 135 25.35 -13.68 2.23
N SER A 136 24.14 -14.20 2.06
CA SER A 136 23.90 -15.51 1.46
C SER A 136 22.61 -15.54 0.67
N ILE A 137 22.61 -16.34 -0.40
CA ILE A 137 21.42 -16.66 -1.16
C ILE A 137 21.32 -18.17 -1.24
N SER A 138 20.18 -18.72 -0.85
CA SER A 138 19.87 -20.14 -0.99
C SER A 138 18.71 -20.30 -1.94
N LEU A 139 18.85 -21.18 -2.92
CA LEU A 139 17.79 -21.58 -3.83
C LEU A 139 17.33 -22.97 -3.45
N SER A 140 16.18 -23.05 -2.78
CA SER A 140 15.68 -24.26 -2.15
C SER A 140 16.75 -24.81 -1.19
N ASN A 141 17.39 -25.95 -1.51
CA ASN A 141 18.46 -26.53 -0.68
C ASN A 141 19.89 -26.20 -1.18
N LEU A 142 20.04 -25.36 -2.20
CA LEU A 142 21.33 -25.05 -2.82
C LEU A 142 21.80 -23.64 -2.45
N SER A 143 22.87 -23.53 -1.67
CA SER A 143 23.54 -22.26 -1.44
C SER A 143 24.27 -21.80 -2.70
N LEU A 144 24.03 -20.55 -3.11
CA LEU A 144 24.67 -19.98 -4.30
C LEU A 144 26.13 -19.62 -4.00
N PRO A 145 27.05 -19.75 -4.98
CA PRO A 145 28.45 -19.39 -4.80
C PRO A 145 28.66 -17.89 -4.54
N ASP A 146 29.73 -17.53 -3.82
CA ASP A 146 30.09 -16.15 -3.50
C ASP A 146 30.22 -15.23 -4.72
N ALA A 147 30.61 -15.78 -5.87
CA ALA A 147 30.68 -15.02 -7.12
C ALA A 147 29.31 -14.47 -7.53
N VAL A 148 28.25 -15.25 -7.32
CA VAL A 148 26.86 -14.83 -7.58
C VAL A 148 26.44 -13.78 -6.55
N ILE A 149 26.75 -14.01 -5.27
CA ILE A 149 26.43 -13.05 -4.19
C ILE A 149 27.09 -11.69 -4.44
N ARG A 150 28.39 -11.66 -4.83
CA ARG A 150 29.08 -10.43 -5.22
C ARG A 150 28.46 -9.76 -6.44
N TYR A 151 28.05 -10.54 -7.44
CA TYR A 151 27.38 -10.02 -8.62
C TYR A 151 26.04 -9.35 -8.25
N VAL A 152 25.23 -10.01 -7.41
CA VAL A 152 23.94 -9.50 -6.94
C VAL A 152 24.12 -8.21 -6.14
N ASN A 153 25.03 -8.18 -5.17
CA ASN A 153 25.32 -6.97 -4.38
C ASN A 153 25.76 -5.79 -5.25
N ARG A 154 26.61 -6.03 -6.27
CA ARG A 154 26.99 -5.00 -7.23
C ARG A 154 25.78 -4.52 -8.03
N ARG A 155 24.94 -5.42 -8.53
CA ARG A 155 23.74 -5.05 -9.31
C ARG A 155 22.70 -4.28 -8.49
N ILE A 156 22.53 -4.62 -7.22
CA ILE A 156 21.66 -3.87 -6.30
C ILE A 156 22.22 -2.45 -6.17
N ARG A 157 23.53 -2.31 -5.91
CA ARG A 157 24.19 -1.01 -5.78
C ARG A 157 24.09 -0.17 -7.06
N ASP A 158 24.33 -0.76 -8.22
CA ASP A 158 24.29 -0.04 -9.50
C ASP A 158 22.87 0.44 -9.87
N ARG A 159 21.82 -0.24 -9.37
CA ARG A 159 20.42 0.15 -9.62
C ARG A 159 19.88 1.17 -8.62
N VAL A 160 20.49 1.27 -7.45
CA VAL A 160 20.08 2.23 -6.42
C VAL A 160 20.81 3.55 -6.69
N PRO A 161 20.09 4.67 -6.89
CA PRO A 161 20.73 5.97 -7.15
C PRO A 161 21.77 6.30 -6.09
N GLU A 162 22.89 6.90 -6.50
CA GLU A 162 23.98 7.27 -5.59
C GLU A 162 23.49 8.20 -4.46
N SER A 163 22.51 9.05 -4.75
CA SER A 163 21.81 9.88 -3.76
C SER A 163 21.17 9.08 -2.63
N VAL A 164 20.56 7.93 -2.92
CA VAL A 164 19.92 7.05 -1.92
C VAL A 164 20.99 6.35 -1.07
N GLN A 165 22.11 5.95 -1.68
CA GLN A 165 23.23 5.33 -0.95
C GLN A 165 23.88 6.33 0.02
N ASP A 166 24.13 7.55 -0.46
CA ASP A 166 24.66 8.65 0.33
C ASP A 166 23.71 9.05 1.48
N GLN A 167 22.41 9.10 1.19
CA GLN A 167 21.38 9.36 2.20
C GLN A 167 21.33 8.26 3.25
N TRP A 168 21.48 6.99 2.87
CA TRP A 168 21.48 5.88 3.82
C TRP A 168 22.54 6.07 4.93
N GLN A 169 23.72 6.57 4.55
CA GLN A 169 24.80 6.89 5.49
C GLN A 169 24.52 8.18 6.29
N LYS A 170 23.98 9.22 5.64
CA LYS A 170 23.71 10.54 6.24
C LYS A 170 22.55 10.54 7.24
N VAL A 171 21.50 9.77 6.94
CA VAL A 171 20.25 9.66 7.73
C VAL A 171 20.44 8.79 8.98
N ARG A 172 21.58 8.07 9.06
CA ARG A 172 21.89 7.08 10.10
C ARG A 172 20.72 6.12 10.30
N LEU A 173 20.13 5.69 9.20
CA LEU A 173 19.01 4.76 9.22
C LEU A 173 19.54 3.45 9.79
N SER A 174 18.99 3.06 10.93
CA SER A 174 19.38 1.87 11.67
C SER A 174 18.22 0.91 11.64
N ILE A 175 18.37 -0.20 10.93
CA ILE A 175 17.41 -1.29 10.95
C ILE A 175 17.95 -2.30 11.94
N VAL A 176 17.27 -2.45 13.06
CA VAL A 176 17.64 -3.40 14.10
C VAL A 176 16.58 -4.50 14.09
N PRO A 177 16.94 -5.74 13.72
CA PRO A 177 16.02 -6.85 13.87
C PRO A 177 15.73 -7.08 15.35
N THR A 178 14.47 -7.32 15.68
CA THR A 178 13.99 -7.60 17.04
C THR A 178 13.25 -8.93 17.06
N SER A 179 12.95 -9.49 18.24
CA SER A 179 12.18 -10.73 18.37
C SER A 179 10.73 -10.62 17.91
N GLN A 180 10.22 -9.42 17.63
CA GLN A 180 8.83 -9.20 17.21
C GLN A 180 8.70 -8.56 15.81
N GLY A 181 9.82 -8.28 15.14
CA GLY A 181 9.84 -7.56 13.86
C GLY A 181 11.11 -6.73 13.69
N VAL A 182 10.97 -5.52 13.14
CA VAL A 182 12.07 -4.62 12.81
C VAL A 182 11.89 -3.28 13.54
N SER A 183 12.92 -2.83 14.26
CA SER A 183 13.00 -1.45 14.73
C SER A 183 13.79 -0.62 13.74
N ILE A 184 13.14 0.36 13.12
CA ILE A 184 13.76 1.32 12.21
C ILE A 184 14.03 2.61 12.99
N GLY A 185 15.29 2.82 13.38
CA GLY A 185 15.75 4.09 13.93
C GLY A 185 16.12 5.06 12.82
N LEU A 186 15.42 6.18 12.73
CA LEU A 186 15.66 7.29 11.80
C LEU A 186 16.11 8.52 12.60
N THR A 187 17.11 9.25 12.13
CA THR A 187 17.35 10.61 12.63
C THR A 187 16.68 11.59 11.67
N TRP A 188 15.66 12.30 12.14
CA TRP A 188 14.86 13.19 11.26
C TRP A 188 15.66 14.44 10.90
N PHE A 189 15.85 14.68 9.61
CA PHE A 189 16.43 15.91 9.07
C PHE A 189 15.50 16.47 7.98
N PRO A 190 15.21 17.78 7.93
CA PRO A 190 14.30 18.41 6.97
C PRO A 190 14.61 18.14 5.49
N LEU A 191 15.85 17.76 5.15
CA LEU A 191 16.20 17.38 3.78
C LEU A 191 15.52 16.07 3.32
N LEU A 192 15.06 15.21 4.24
CA LEU A 192 14.36 13.96 3.91
C LEU A 192 12.94 14.19 3.38
N SER A 193 12.26 15.26 3.79
CA SER A 193 10.95 15.60 3.22
C SER A 193 11.05 16.08 1.77
N GLU A 194 12.17 16.67 1.37
CA GLU A 194 12.41 17.10 -0.02
C GLU A 194 12.70 15.92 -0.97
N GLN A 195 13.11 14.75 -0.47
CA GLN A 195 13.68 13.67 -1.31
C GLN A 195 13.06 12.28 -1.14
N LEU A 196 12.20 12.05 -0.14
CA LEU A 196 11.39 10.82 -0.02
C LEU A 196 10.19 10.79 -0.99
N VAL A 197 9.98 11.88 -1.73
CA VAL A 197 8.96 12.05 -2.78
C VAL A 197 9.64 12.02 -4.15
N THR A 198 10.48 11.04 -4.44
CA THR A 198 10.85 10.75 -5.84
C THR A 198 9.84 9.76 -6.43
N PHE A 199 8.60 10.21 -6.53
CA PHE A 199 7.71 9.77 -7.59
C PHE A 199 8.30 10.24 -8.93
N ASP A 200 7.77 9.81 -10.07
CA ASP A 200 8.12 10.46 -11.34
C ASP A 200 7.60 11.91 -11.30
N THR A 201 8.42 12.78 -10.68
CA THR A 201 7.94 13.93 -9.91
C THR A 201 7.28 14.93 -10.82
N THR A 202 7.79 15.14 -12.02
CA THR A 202 7.26 16.20 -12.87
C THR A 202 5.80 15.92 -13.27
N GLN A 203 5.45 14.68 -13.63
CA GLN A 203 4.10 14.35 -14.09
C GLN A 203 3.10 14.34 -12.93
N GLU A 204 3.45 13.73 -11.80
CA GLU A 204 2.59 13.73 -10.62
C GLU A 204 2.46 15.11 -9.98
N GLN A 205 3.51 15.93 -9.99
CA GLN A 205 3.46 17.34 -9.57
C GLN A 205 2.52 18.15 -10.45
N MET A 206 2.57 17.96 -11.77
CA MET A 206 1.64 18.62 -12.69
C MET A 206 0.18 18.21 -12.41
N LYS A 207 -0.08 16.91 -12.22
CA LYS A 207 -1.40 16.37 -11.86
C LYS A 207 -1.88 16.93 -10.51
N ALA A 208 -1.02 16.90 -9.49
CA ALA A 208 -1.32 17.42 -8.16
C ALA A 208 -1.59 18.93 -8.17
N SER A 209 -0.78 19.71 -8.90
CA SER A 209 -1.01 21.15 -9.09
C SER A 209 -2.35 21.43 -9.77
N LYS A 210 -2.72 20.65 -10.79
CA LYS A 210 -4.04 20.74 -11.44
C LYS A 210 -5.16 20.51 -10.42
N PHE A 211 -5.10 19.43 -9.65
CA PHE A 211 -6.13 19.12 -8.64
C PHE A 211 -6.17 20.14 -7.50
N LEU A 212 -5.02 20.66 -7.08
CA LEU A 212 -4.96 21.68 -6.04
C LEU A 212 -5.61 22.99 -6.49
N LYS A 213 -5.44 23.39 -7.76
CA LYS A 213 -6.14 24.54 -8.34
C LYS A 213 -7.66 24.31 -8.37
N VAL A 214 -8.11 23.10 -8.71
CA VAL A 214 -9.53 22.74 -8.66
C VAL A 214 -10.08 22.88 -7.24
N ILE A 215 -9.38 22.34 -6.23
CA ILE A 215 -9.78 22.48 -4.83
C ILE A 215 -9.86 23.95 -4.43
N HIS A 216 -8.85 24.75 -4.79
CA HIS A 216 -8.87 26.20 -4.51
C HIS A 216 -10.11 26.88 -5.09
N GLN A 217 -10.46 26.58 -6.34
CA GLN A 217 -11.65 27.13 -6.99
C GLN A 217 -12.95 26.64 -6.33
N VAL A 218 -13.04 25.35 -6.03
CA VAL A 218 -14.24 24.74 -5.41
C VAL A 218 -14.45 25.29 -4.00
N ASN A 219 -13.40 25.43 -3.19
CA ASN A 219 -13.48 25.90 -1.81
C ASN A 219 -14.10 27.30 -1.67
N THR A 220 -14.03 28.15 -2.70
CA THR A 220 -14.69 29.46 -2.68
C THR A 220 -16.22 29.39 -2.55
N ARG A 221 -16.81 28.22 -2.80
CA ARG A 221 -18.25 27.97 -2.77
C ARG A 221 -18.72 27.28 -1.49
N PHE A 222 -17.79 26.90 -0.62
CA PHE A 222 -18.08 26.14 0.59
C PHE A 222 -17.73 26.97 1.83
N GLU A 223 -18.47 26.74 2.90
CA GLU A 223 -18.18 27.33 4.21
C GLU A 223 -16.99 26.63 4.89
N ASP A 224 -16.49 27.20 5.98
CA ASP A 224 -15.41 26.63 6.80
C ASP A 224 -15.76 25.25 7.40
N ARG A 225 -17.02 24.83 7.32
CA ARG A 225 -17.54 23.52 7.74
C ARG A 225 -18.46 22.98 6.67
N SER A 226 -18.25 21.76 6.21
CA SER A 226 -19.08 21.17 5.14
C SER A 226 -19.15 19.65 5.23
N GLU A 227 -20.23 19.08 4.71
CA GLU A 227 -20.34 17.64 4.49
C GLU A 227 -19.42 17.22 3.35
N ILE A 228 -18.65 16.15 3.58
CA ILE A 228 -17.58 15.75 2.67
C ILE A 228 -18.10 15.25 1.33
N ALA A 229 -19.28 14.64 1.29
CA ALA A 229 -19.88 14.11 0.06
C ALA A 229 -20.19 15.20 -0.96
N GLU A 230 -20.77 16.33 -0.51
CA GLU A 230 -21.10 17.46 -1.37
C GLU A 230 -19.83 18.11 -1.95
N TRP A 231 -18.81 18.29 -1.10
CA TRP A 231 -17.53 18.82 -1.53
C TRP A 231 -16.80 17.85 -2.49
N LEU A 232 -16.79 16.55 -2.20
CA LEU A 232 -16.21 15.52 -3.09
C LEU A 232 -16.92 15.53 -4.45
N ALA A 233 -18.24 15.66 -4.48
CA ALA A 233 -18.98 15.76 -5.74
C ALA A 233 -18.57 16.99 -6.55
N ALA A 234 -18.46 18.16 -5.91
CA ALA A 234 -18.03 19.38 -6.58
C ALA A 234 -16.59 19.29 -7.10
N VAL A 235 -15.68 18.67 -6.33
CA VAL A 235 -14.29 18.47 -6.75
C VAL A 235 -14.18 17.47 -7.88
N ILE A 236 -14.88 16.33 -7.83
CA ILE A 236 -14.86 15.32 -8.90
C ILE A 236 -15.46 15.87 -10.19
N ASP A 237 -16.56 16.62 -10.09
CA ASP A 237 -17.24 17.26 -11.22
C ASP A 237 -16.33 18.26 -11.93
N ALA A 238 -15.56 19.05 -11.17
CA ALA A 238 -14.64 20.05 -11.69
C ALA A 238 -13.30 19.44 -12.16
N ALA A 239 -12.80 18.40 -11.48
CA ALA A 239 -11.50 17.80 -11.77
C ALA A 239 -11.55 16.80 -12.94
N ARG A 240 -12.68 16.08 -13.07
CA ARG A 240 -12.89 14.96 -14.02
C ARG A 240 -11.66 14.04 -14.12
N PRO A 241 -11.26 13.37 -13.02
CA PRO A 241 -10.05 12.55 -13.03
C PRO A 241 -10.24 11.32 -13.93
N GLY A 242 -9.21 11.00 -14.73
CA GLY A 242 -9.12 9.72 -15.43
C GLY A 242 -8.56 8.61 -14.53
N SER A 243 -8.61 7.36 -14.99
CA SER A 243 -8.14 6.19 -14.21
C SER A 243 -6.65 6.31 -13.83
N GLU A 244 -5.83 6.87 -14.72
CA GLU A 244 -4.39 7.11 -14.52
C GLU A 244 -4.06 8.26 -13.53
N ASP A 245 -5.05 9.10 -13.22
CA ASP A 245 -4.90 10.23 -12.31
C ASP A 245 -5.42 9.93 -10.90
N LEU A 246 -6.21 8.86 -10.77
CA LEU A 246 -7.04 8.60 -9.60
C LEU A 246 -6.23 8.46 -8.30
N LYS A 247 -5.02 7.88 -8.39
CA LYS A 247 -4.09 7.76 -7.26
C LYS A 247 -3.63 9.12 -6.76
N VAL A 248 -3.17 9.99 -7.66
CA VAL A 248 -2.72 11.35 -7.31
C VAL A 248 -3.89 12.19 -6.83
N PHE A 249 -5.05 12.07 -7.49
CA PHE A 249 -6.28 12.74 -7.10
C PHE A 249 -6.70 12.42 -5.66
N LEU A 250 -6.80 11.13 -5.32
CA LEU A 250 -7.19 10.70 -3.97
C LEU A 250 -6.11 11.02 -2.93
N THR A 251 -4.83 11.05 -3.33
CA THR A 251 -3.74 11.48 -2.45
C THR A 251 -3.89 12.96 -2.07
N VAL A 252 -4.13 13.82 -3.07
CA VAL A 252 -4.37 15.25 -2.85
C VAL A 252 -5.59 15.48 -1.96
N ILE A 253 -6.70 14.77 -2.21
CA ILE A 253 -7.92 14.86 -1.40
C ILE A 253 -7.66 14.42 0.04
N ALA A 254 -7.05 13.25 0.26
CA ALA A 254 -6.78 12.74 1.60
C ALA A 254 -5.88 13.69 2.40
N GLN A 255 -4.83 14.21 1.76
CA GLN A 255 -3.91 15.16 2.38
C GLN A 255 -4.62 16.45 2.78
N TYR A 256 -5.46 16.99 1.88
CA TYR A 256 -6.23 18.21 2.15
C TYR A 256 -7.29 18.01 3.25
N VAL A 257 -8.06 16.91 3.22
CA VAL A 257 -9.07 16.57 4.24
C VAL A 257 -8.43 16.31 5.61
N ALA A 258 -7.21 15.76 5.62
CA ALA A 258 -6.43 15.59 6.85
C ALA A 258 -6.03 16.95 7.48
N GLY A 259 -5.99 18.02 6.68
CA GLY A 259 -5.50 19.34 7.08
C GLY A 259 -3.99 19.49 6.90
N ASN A 260 -3.38 18.64 6.07
CA ASN A 260 -1.96 18.68 5.78
C ASN A 260 -1.69 19.51 4.52
N SER A 261 -0.47 20.05 4.37
CA SER A 261 -0.08 20.76 3.16
C SER A 261 0.04 19.80 1.98
N VAL A 262 -0.68 20.08 0.89
CA VAL A 262 -0.52 19.38 -0.39
C VAL A 262 0.72 19.93 -1.10
N ASN A 263 0.99 21.24 -0.95
CA ASN A 263 2.18 21.85 -1.53
C ASN A 263 3.46 21.22 -1.00
N SER A 264 3.56 20.95 0.31
CA SER A 264 4.72 20.26 0.87
C SER A 264 4.86 18.81 0.42
N LEU A 265 3.75 18.11 0.18
CA LEU A 265 3.78 16.71 -0.26
C LEU A 265 4.26 16.57 -1.70
N PHE A 266 3.90 17.52 -2.58
CA PHE A 266 4.24 17.48 -4.00
C PHE A 266 5.26 18.56 -4.41
N ASP A 267 5.96 19.21 -3.47
CA ASP A 267 6.91 20.32 -3.77
C ASP A 267 6.33 21.39 -4.73
N LEU A 268 5.11 21.84 -4.45
CA LEU A 268 4.43 22.84 -5.27
C LEU A 268 4.68 24.25 -4.72
N LYS A 269 4.87 25.22 -5.62
CA LYS A 269 5.11 26.64 -5.28
C LYS A 269 3.84 27.47 -5.11
N SER A 270 2.68 26.84 -4.98
CA SER A 270 1.38 27.50 -4.81
C SER A 270 1.03 27.71 -3.34
N GLN A 271 0.03 28.55 -3.07
CA GLN A 271 -0.57 28.68 -1.75
C GLN A 271 -1.47 27.46 -1.47
N ASP A 272 -1.49 26.96 -0.23
CA ASP A 272 -2.45 25.93 0.17
C ASP A 272 -3.89 26.50 0.10
N PRO A 273 -4.88 25.72 -0.34
CA PRO A 273 -6.28 26.12 -0.31
C PRO A 273 -6.74 26.48 1.11
N ALA A 274 -7.74 27.35 1.20
CA ALA A 274 -8.39 27.67 2.48
C ALA A 274 -8.89 26.38 3.15
N ALA A 275 -8.58 26.20 4.44
CA ALA A 275 -8.86 24.96 5.15
C ALA A 275 -10.35 24.84 5.52
N ILE A 276 -11.02 23.83 4.96
CA ILE A 276 -12.40 23.46 5.32
C ILE A 276 -12.38 22.30 6.30
N ARG A 277 -13.25 22.33 7.31
CA ARG A 277 -13.47 21.21 8.23
C ARG A 277 -14.58 20.32 7.68
N PHE A 278 -14.20 19.13 7.26
CA PHE A 278 -15.13 18.16 6.72
C PHE A 278 -15.79 17.29 7.79
N TYR A 279 -17.04 16.96 7.55
CA TYR A 279 -17.83 16.03 8.34
C TYR A 279 -18.44 14.98 7.43
N LEU A 280 -18.69 13.81 7.99
CA LEU A 280 -19.49 12.77 7.38
C LEU A 280 -20.60 12.43 8.39
N SER A 281 -21.84 12.79 8.05
CA SER A 281 -22.99 12.66 8.96
C SER A 281 -22.76 13.34 10.31
N GLY A 282 -22.11 14.51 10.31
CA GLY A 282 -21.77 15.26 11.52
C GLY A 282 -20.54 14.79 12.31
N HIS A 283 -19.79 13.80 11.81
CA HIS A 283 -18.56 13.30 12.44
C HIS A 283 -17.31 13.65 11.62
N ARG A 284 -16.32 14.29 12.25
CA ARG A 284 -15.12 14.81 11.57
C ARG A 284 -14.06 13.72 11.30
N ASP A 285 -13.92 12.82 12.24
CA ASP A 285 -13.10 11.61 12.17
C ASP A 285 -13.60 10.66 11.08
N LEU A 286 -14.91 10.42 10.98
CA LEU A 286 -15.47 9.54 9.95
C LEU A 286 -15.19 10.05 8.52
N ALA A 287 -15.21 11.37 8.30
CA ALA A 287 -14.83 11.97 7.02
C ALA A 287 -13.38 11.64 6.61
N ARG A 288 -12.46 11.58 7.58
CA ARG A 288 -11.08 11.19 7.35
C ARG A 288 -10.98 9.70 7.06
N HIS A 289 -11.61 8.87 7.88
CA HIS A 289 -11.66 7.41 7.67
C HIS A 289 -12.15 7.05 6.26
N PHE A 290 -13.24 7.68 5.82
CA PHE A 290 -13.79 7.52 4.49
C PHE A 290 -12.77 7.82 3.37
N VAL A 291 -12.15 9.00 3.37
CA VAL A 291 -11.23 9.40 2.30
C VAL A 291 -9.90 8.64 2.35
N PHE A 292 -9.35 8.39 3.54
CA PHE A 292 -8.13 7.61 3.67
C PHE A 292 -8.33 6.17 3.18
N SER A 293 -9.48 5.56 3.49
CA SER A 293 -9.83 4.24 2.98
C SER A 293 -9.97 4.20 1.45
N ALA A 294 -10.57 5.24 0.85
CA ALA A 294 -10.63 5.39 -0.60
C ALA A 294 -9.22 5.53 -1.23
N LEU A 295 -8.32 6.32 -0.63
CA LEU A 295 -6.93 6.44 -1.07
C LEU A 295 -6.20 5.09 -0.98
N LEU A 296 -6.32 4.39 0.14
CA LEU A 296 -5.66 3.10 0.33
C LEU A 296 -6.12 2.09 -0.71
N ALA A 297 -7.42 2.06 -1.01
CA ALA A 297 -7.94 1.23 -2.09
C ALA A 297 -7.30 1.58 -3.45
N ALA A 298 -7.11 2.87 -3.74
CA ALA A 298 -6.44 3.34 -4.95
C ALA A 298 -4.97 2.95 -5.07
N GLN A 299 -4.27 2.74 -3.95
CA GLN A 299 -2.85 2.36 -3.95
C GLN A 299 -2.62 0.86 -4.20
N THR A 300 -3.68 0.04 -4.14
CA THR A 300 -3.61 -1.40 -4.44
C THR A 300 -3.86 -1.69 -5.93
N THR A 301 -3.19 -2.70 -6.52
CA THR A 301 -3.29 -3.03 -7.97
C THR A 301 -4.62 -3.71 -8.31
N ALA A 302 -5.25 -3.30 -9.42
CA ALA A 302 -6.66 -3.47 -9.82
C ALA A 302 -7.21 -4.91 -10.08
N ASP A 303 -6.50 -5.98 -9.69
CA ASP A 303 -6.92 -7.35 -10.04
C ASP A 303 -8.05 -7.88 -9.12
N SER A 304 -9.26 -7.86 -9.68
CA SER A 304 -10.55 -7.60 -9.02
C SER A 304 -11.21 -8.77 -8.25
N ALA A 305 -10.44 -9.74 -7.73
CA ALA A 305 -11.00 -10.79 -6.86
C ALA A 305 -10.24 -10.95 -5.54
N LYS A 306 -8.91 -10.84 -5.58
CA LYS A 306 -8.07 -10.83 -4.36
C LYS A 306 -8.28 -9.55 -3.54
N GLN A 307 -8.54 -8.43 -4.21
CA GLN A 307 -8.85 -7.15 -3.56
C GLN A 307 -10.12 -7.22 -2.71
N VAL A 308 -11.20 -7.81 -3.24
CA VAL A 308 -12.46 -7.99 -2.50
C VAL A 308 -12.25 -8.91 -1.28
N GLY A 309 -11.40 -9.93 -1.38
CA GLY A 309 -10.99 -10.76 -0.25
C GLY A 309 -10.18 -10.00 0.80
N LEU A 310 -9.22 -9.18 0.36
CA LEU A 310 -8.41 -8.30 1.21
C LEU A 310 -9.28 -7.32 2.01
N PHE A 311 -10.24 -6.67 1.35
CA PHE A 311 -11.17 -5.73 1.98
C PHE A 311 -12.16 -6.41 2.93
N LYS A 312 -12.49 -7.68 2.70
CA LYS A 312 -13.24 -8.50 3.67
C LYS A 312 -12.40 -8.83 4.90
N GLU A 313 -11.15 -9.25 4.71
CA GLU A 313 -10.22 -9.54 5.80
C GLU A 313 -9.88 -8.28 6.62
N LEU A 314 -9.84 -7.11 5.97
CA LEU A 314 -9.78 -5.79 6.60
C LEU A 314 -10.86 -5.64 7.66
N SER A 315 -12.11 -5.74 7.26
CA SER A 315 -13.24 -5.61 8.18
C SER A 315 -13.29 -6.71 9.25
N ASP A 316 -12.91 -7.96 8.92
CA ASP A 316 -12.98 -9.11 9.85
C ASP A 316 -11.89 -9.12 10.95
N SER A 317 -10.77 -8.43 10.72
CA SER A 317 -9.54 -8.55 11.53
C SER A 317 -9.46 -7.78 12.83
N ASP A 318 -10.47 -7.01 13.23
CA ASP A 318 -10.39 -6.03 14.32
C ASP A 318 -10.42 -6.67 15.73
N ASN A 319 -9.79 -7.83 15.84
CA ASN A 319 -9.81 -8.70 16.98
C ASN A 319 -8.62 -8.46 17.91
N LYS A 320 -8.93 -7.69 18.97
CA LYS A 320 -8.28 -7.59 20.29
C LYS A 320 -7.31 -6.41 20.42
N ASP A 321 -7.68 -5.48 21.29
CA ASP A 321 -6.79 -4.57 22.05
C ASP A 321 -6.62 -3.10 21.63
N SER A 322 -7.43 -2.52 20.72
CA SER A 322 -7.45 -1.05 20.54
C SER A 322 -8.85 -0.45 20.37
N GLY A 323 -9.19 0.52 21.23
CA GLY A 323 -10.47 1.26 21.30
C GLY A 323 -11.36 1.19 20.07
N TYR A 324 -12.22 0.18 20.05
CA TYR A 324 -13.05 -0.25 18.94
C TYR A 324 -14.23 0.72 18.72
N SER A 325 -14.47 1.14 17.48
CA SER A 325 -15.62 1.95 17.04
C SER A 325 -16.18 1.33 15.77
N GLY A 326 -17.36 0.73 15.84
CA GLY A 326 -17.98 0.06 14.70
C GLY A 326 -18.44 1.03 13.60
N ILE A 327 -18.77 2.27 13.97
CA ILE A 327 -19.08 3.33 13.00
C ILE A 327 -17.86 3.74 12.17
N ASP A 328 -16.65 3.60 12.72
CA ASP A 328 -15.40 3.78 11.96
C ASP A 328 -15.29 2.69 10.89
N LEU A 329 -15.51 1.41 11.24
CA LEU A 329 -15.48 0.30 10.28
C LEU A 329 -16.44 0.55 9.10
N LEU A 330 -17.66 1.00 9.40
CA LEU A 330 -18.64 1.35 8.37
C LEU A 330 -18.16 2.52 7.48
N ALA A 331 -17.55 3.55 8.05
CA ALA A 331 -17.02 4.69 7.28
C ALA A 331 -15.86 4.28 6.37
N ASN A 332 -15.00 3.37 6.83
CA ASN A 332 -13.89 2.85 6.04
C ASN A 332 -14.39 1.99 4.89
N GLN A 333 -15.37 1.11 5.14
CA GLN A 333 -16.01 0.31 4.09
C GLN A 333 -16.72 1.21 3.06
N ALA A 334 -17.44 2.24 3.52
CA ALA A 334 -18.05 3.23 2.64
C ALA A 334 -17.03 3.94 1.75
N GLY A 335 -15.84 4.28 2.29
CA GLY A 335 -14.74 4.86 1.54
C GLY A 335 -14.16 3.93 0.46
N ILE A 336 -14.00 2.65 0.77
CA ILE A 336 -13.55 1.62 -0.19
C ILE A 336 -14.59 1.46 -1.31
N SER A 337 -15.86 1.29 -0.95
CA SER A 337 -16.94 1.13 -1.94
C SER A 337 -17.11 2.37 -2.80
N PHE A 338 -16.94 3.56 -2.23
CA PHE A 338 -16.92 4.81 -2.98
C PHE A 338 -15.82 4.81 -4.06
N TYR A 339 -14.60 4.40 -3.70
CA TYR A 339 -13.51 4.28 -4.67
C TYR A 339 -13.83 3.30 -5.79
N LEU A 340 -14.35 2.11 -5.47
CA LEU A 340 -14.70 1.09 -6.46
C LEU A 340 -15.78 1.57 -7.42
N LEU A 341 -16.79 2.28 -6.91
CA LEU A 341 -17.83 2.90 -7.74
C LEU A 341 -17.27 4.03 -8.61
N LEU A 342 -16.34 4.83 -8.10
CA LEU A 342 -15.68 5.89 -8.87
C LEU A 342 -14.86 5.32 -10.03
N VAL A 343 -14.06 4.28 -9.78
CA VAL A 343 -13.31 3.56 -10.83
C VAL A 343 -14.27 3.07 -11.91
N LYS A 344 -15.32 2.33 -11.50
CA LYS A 344 -16.31 1.80 -12.43
C LYS A 344 -17.00 2.90 -13.24
N ALA A 345 -17.31 4.02 -12.60
CA ALA A 345 -17.93 5.17 -13.26
C ALA A 345 -16.99 5.81 -14.28
N ILE A 346 -15.69 5.92 -13.99
CA ILE A 346 -14.70 6.44 -14.94
C ILE A 346 -14.53 5.48 -16.13
N GLU A 347 -14.36 4.18 -15.85
CA GLU A 347 -14.16 3.15 -16.89
C GLU A 347 -15.39 2.97 -17.81
N SER A 348 -16.58 3.22 -17.27
CA SER A 348 -17.85 3.09 -18.01
C SER A 348 -18.36 4.41 -18.58
N ASP A 349 -17.59 5.50 -18.48
CA ASP A 349 -18.00 6.87 -18.88
C ASP A 349 -19.32 7.35 -18.24
N GLN A 350 -19.54 6.96 -16.97
CA GLN A 350 -20.71 7.30 -16.15
C GLN A 350 -20.37 8.28 -15.01
N LEU A 351 -19.29 9.04 -15.15
CA LEU A 351 -18.83 9.95 -14.10
C LEU A 351 -19.86 11.04 -13.75
N GLU A 352 -20.65 11.49 -14.72
CA GLU A 352 -21.72 12.47 -14.48
C GLU A 352 -22.83 11.92 -13.58
N LEU A 353 -23.31 10.69 -13.86
CA LEU A 353 -24.30 10.01 -13.02
C LEU A 353 -23.75 9.73 -11.61
N PHE A 354 -22.46 9.37 -11.52
CA PHE A 354 -21.79 9.19 -10.22
C PHE A 354 -21.81 10.48 -9.39
N VAL A 355 -21.44 11.61 -10.01
CA VAL A 355 -21.46 12.93 -9.37
C VAL A 355 -22.88 13.32 -8.96
N GLU A 356 -23.88 13.09 -9.81
CA GLU A 356 -25.28 13.39 -9.49
C GLU A 356 -25.76 12.57 -8.29
N ASN A 357 -25.46 11.26 -8.26
CA ASN A 357 -25.78 10.42 -7.13
C ASN A 357 -25.08 10.87 -5.84
N LEU A 358 -23.81 11.28 -5.93
CA LEU A 358 -23.05 11.76 -4.77
C LEU A 358 -23.60 13.08 -4.20
N LYS A 359 -24.13 13.96 -5.06
CA LYS A 359 -24.81 15.21 -4.64
C LYS A 359 -26.14 14.93 -3.94
N ASN A 360 -26.90 13.95 -4.41
CA ASN A 360 -28.30 13.77 -4.04
C ASN A 360 -28.56 12.61 -3.07
N ARG A 361 -27.57 11.75 -2.81
CA ARG A 361 -27.72 10.57 -1.96
C ARG A 361 -26.66 10.56 -0.85
N PRO A 362 -27.05 10.24 0.39
CA PRO A 362 -26.08 10.15 1.47
C PRO A 362 -25.15 8.97 1.24
N VAL A 363 -23.87 9.15 1.57
CA VAL A 363 -22.82 8.11 1.53
C VAL A 363 -22.57 7.46 2.88
N MET A 364 -23.36 7.84 3.89
CA MET A 364 -23.32 7.30 5.24
C MET A 364 -24.71 7.36 5.86
N LEU A 365 -24.97 6.53 6.88
CA LEU A 365 -26.18 6.64 7.69
C LEU A 365 -26.26 8.01 8.34
N ASP A 366 -27.48 8.50 8.60
CA ASP A 366 -27.67 9.78 9.27
C ASP A 366 -27.11 9.76 10.70
N ARG A 367 -26.96 10.97 11.27
CA ARG A 367 -26.33 11.16 12.58
C ARG A 367 -27.04 10.42 13.71
N ASP A 368 -28.37 10.32 13.68
CA ASP A 368 -29.12 9.69 14.75
C ASP A 368 -29.04 8.15 14.65
N ALA A 369 -29.04 7.62 13.43
CA ALA A 369 -28.75 6.21 13.17
C ALA A 369 -27.32 5.84 13.62
N LEU A 370 -26.31 6.67 13.31
CA LEU A 370 -24.94 6.43 13.77
C LEU A 370 -24.83 6.47 15.30
N ARG A 371 -25.50 7.40 15.96
CA ARG A 371 -25.53 7.47 17.44
C ARG A 371 -26.16 6.23 18.08
N ALA A 372 -27.21 5.69 17.48
CA ALA A 372 -27.82 4.46 17.96
C ALA A 372 -26.81 3.30 17.83
N LEU A 373 -26.16 3.20 16.67
CA LEU A 373 -25.18 2.16 16.36
C LEU A 373 -23.88 2.27 17.18
N ASP A 374 -23.48 3.46 17.61
CA ASP A 374 -22.28 3.68 18.43
C ASP A 374 -22.37 2.96 19.80
N SER A 375 -23.59 2.67 20.26
CA SER A 375 -23.84 1.92 21.49
C SER A 375 -23.90 0.40 21.31
N GLU A 376 -23.89 -0.09 20.06
CA GLU A 376 -23.99 -1.52 19.77
C GLU A 376 -22.68 -2.24 20.17
N PRO A 377 -22.79 -3.46 20.74
CA PRO A 377 -21.62 -4.20 21.16
C PRO A 377 -20.83 -4.71 19.95
N ARG A 378 -19.59 -5.11 20.17
CA ARG A 378 -18.69 -5.52 19.09
C ARG A 378 -19.21 -6.69 18.26
N GLU A 379 -19.98 -7.59 18.86
CA GLU A 379 -20.60 -8.74 18.19
C GLU A 379 -21.63 -8.31 17.13
N PHE A 380 -22.17 -7.09 17.23
CA PHE A 380 -23.11 -6.54 16.26
C PHE A 380 -22.46 -6.31 14.90
N TRP A 381 -21.24 -5.76 14.88
CA TRP A 381 -20.56 -5.30 13.67
C TRP A 381 -19.77 -6.41 12.97
N SER A 382 -20.42 -7.56 12.78
CA SER A 382 -19.93 -8.56 11.84
C SER A 382 -19.85 -7.98 10.42
N GLN A 383 -19.01 -8.57 9.55
CA GLN A 383 -18.96 -8.18 8.15
C GLN A 383 -20.33 -8.23 7.45
N SER A 384 -21.12 -9.27 7.73
CA SER A 384 -22.48 -9.38 7.19
C SER A 384 -23.34 -8.18 7.59
N ARG A 385 -23.17 -7.67 8.81
CA ARG A 385 -23.91 -6.49 9.29
C ARG A 385 -23.39 -5.22 8.63
N ILE A 386 -22.07 -5.06 8.49
CA ILE A 386 -21.49 -3.90 7.80
C ILE A 386 -21.98 -3.86 6.34
N ASP A 387 -21.97 -4.99 5.64
CA ASP A 387 -22.47 -5.09 4.27
C ASP A 387 -23.97 -4.80 4.17
N GLU A 388 -24.77 -5.27 5.13
CA GLU A 388 -26.20 -4.95 5.21
C GLU A 388 -26.44 -3.45 5.44
N LEU A 389 -25.71 -2.84 6.38
CA LEU A 389 -25.80 -1.40 6.65
C LEU A 389 -25.34 -0.59 5.44
N LEU A 390 -24.27 -1.01 4.76
CA LEU A 390 -23.77 -0.36 3.57
C LEU A 390 -24.78 -0.45 2.41
N ALA A 391 -25.36 -1.63 2.17
CA ALA A 391 -26.41 -1.81 1.17
C ALA A 391 -27.70 -1.03 1.52
N SER A 392 -27.92 -0.71 2.80
CA SER A 392 -29.03 0.13 3.21
C SER A 392 -28.84 1.60 2.80
N ILE A 393 -27.61 2.07 2.62
CA ILE A 393 -27.28 3.46 2.25
C ILE A 393 -27.58 3.70 0.76
N PRO A 394 -28.43 4.69 0.40
CA PRO A 394 -28.90 4.92 -0.97
C PRO A 394 -27.83 5.13 -2.04
N PHE A 395 -26.65 5.63 -1.68
CA PHE A 395 -25.55 5.83 -2.64
C PHE A 395 -24.94 4.50 -3.12
N PHE A 396 -24.96 3.44 -2.31
CA PHE A 396 -24.34 2.14 -2.61
C PHE A 396 -25.32 1.10 -3.17
N ARG A 397 -26.58 1.49 -3.43
CA ARG A 397 -27.63 0.62 -3.99
C ARG A 397 -27.61 0.55 -5.52
#